data_AF-A0AAN6Y4H8-F1
#
_entry.id   AF-A0AAN6Y4H8-F1
#
_cell.length_a   1.000
_cell.length_b   1.000
_cell.length_c   1.000
_cell.angle_alpha   90.00
_cell.angle_beta   90.00
_cell.angle_gamma   90.00
#
_symmetry.space_group_name_H-M   'P 1'
#
loop_
_entity.id
_entity.type
_entity.pdbx_description
1 polymer ?
#
loop_
_entity_poly.entity_id
_entity_poly.type
_entity_poly.pdbx_seq_one_letter_code
_entity_poly.pdbx_strand_id
1 'polypeptide(L)'
;MPCAGNSTEICGAGNRLSVYHDPAKLGPSTGGSGLGSTKVGCYTETGAGRTLAAKGFGDDNLTLESCAIGCVGYKYWGVEYGRECFCGNTIQPAAELKADSECNMVCAGNAAELCGAGNRIMVYERVSD
;
A
#
# COMPACT_ATOMS: atom_id res chain seq x y z
N MET A 1 27.17 11.55 15.88
CA MET A 1 27.07 11.68 17.33
C MET A 1 26.04 10.66 17.80
N PRO A 2 26.35 9.86 18.83
CA PRO A 2 25.40 8.92 19.40
C PRO A 2 24.12 9.63 19.87
N CYS A 3 22.96 8.99 19.73
CA CYS A 3 21.70 9.55 20.20
C CYS A 3 21.68 9.59 21.75
N ALA A 4 21.09 10.65 22.32
CA ALA A 4 20.97 10.79 23.78
C ALA A 4 20.10 9.69 24.41
N GLY A 5 19.11 9.17 23.68
CA GLY A 5 18.21 8.10 24.15
C GLY A 5 18.70 6.67 23.86
N ASN A 6 19.60 6.51 22.88
CA ASN A 6 20.18 5.21 22.53
C ASN A 6 21.58 5.41 21.96
N SER A 7 22.61 5.05 22.73
CA SER A 7 24.00 5.28 22.34
C SER A 7 24.50 4.34 21.22
N THR A 8 23.70 3.34 20.81
CA THR A 8 24.03 2.46 19.68
C THR A 8 23.63 3.03 18.31
N GLU A 9 22.89 4.14 18.29
CA GLU A 9 22.41 4.81 17.07
C GLU A 9 23.11 6.16 16.82
N ILE A 10 23.18 6.61 15.55
CA ILE A 10 23.93 7.81 15.12
C ILE A 10 23.00 8.99 14.75
N CYS A 11 22.62 9.82 15.70
CA CYS A 11 21.74 10.99 15.49
C CYS A 11 22.40 12.22 14.83
N GLY A 12 23.11 12.03 13.71
CA GLY A 12 23.70 13.09 12.90
C GLY A 12 25.05 13.61 13.42
N ALA A 13 25.58 14.67 12.80
CA ALA A 13 26.82 15.36 13.17
C ALA A 13 26.74 16.85 12.79
N GLY A 14 27.75 17.67 13.11
CA GLY A 14 27.71 19.15 13.06
C GLY A 14 26.96 19.78 11.88
N ASN A 15 27.13 19.28 10.65
CA ASN A 15 26.40 19.71 9.44
C ASN A 15 25.69 18.55 8.70
N ARG A 16 25.35 17.46 9.40
CA ARG A 16 24.76 16.23 8.83
C ARG A 16 23.54 15.83 9.65
N LEU A 17 22.36 15.89 9.05
CA LEU A 17 21.13 15.36 9.64
C LEU A 17 21.01 13.86 9.32
N SER A 18 20.78 13.04 10.34
CA SER A 18 20.29 11.67 10.16
C SER A 18 18.77 11.68 10.28
N VAL A 19 18.06 11.27 9.24
CA VAL A 19 16.60 11.13 9.26
C VAL A 19 16.27 9.69 9.64
N TYR A 20 15.48 9.54 10.71
CA TYR A 20 15.00 8.26 11.20
C TYR A 20 13.50 8.15 10.95
N HIS A 21 13.06 7.00 10.45
CA HIS A 21 11.65 6.67 10.29
C HIS A 21 11.26 5.69 11.40
N ASP A 22 10.37 6.11 12.30
CA ASP A 22 9.78 5.25 13.32
C ASP A 22 8.41 4.77 12.81
N PRO A 23 8.31 3.59 12.21
CA PRO A 23 7.04 3.07 11.69
C PRO A 23 6.01 2.79 12.80
N ALA A 24 6.40 2.80 14.09
CA ALA A 24 5.44 2.67 15.19
C ALA A 24 4.79 4.02 15.58
N LYS A 25 5.38 5.15 15.16
CA LYS A 25 4.83 6.52 15.41
C LYS A 25 4.17 7.15 14.20
N LEU A 26 4.46 6.61 13.02
CA LEU A 26 3.82 6.98 11.78
C LEU A 26 2.68 5.98 11.62
N GLY A 27 1.44 6.45 11.61
CA GLY A 27 0.28 5.57 11.43
C GLY A 27 0.40 4.70 10.17
N PRO A 28 -0.53 3.76 9.97
CA PRO A 28 -0.45 2.80 8.88
C PRO A 28 -0.15 3.48 7.54
N SER A 29 0.90 3.02 6.87
CA SER A 29 1.41 3.66 5.67
C SER A 29 0.72 3.11 4.42
N THR A 30 0.69 3.93 3.38
CA THR A 30 0.25 3.53 2.02
C THR A 30 1.46 3.29 1.10
N GLY A 31 2.63 3.04 1.71
CA GLY A 31 3.93 3.27 1.10
C GLY A 31 4.44 2.15 0.20
N GLY A 32 4.39 2.37 -1.12
CA GLY A 32 4.97 1.49 -2.15
C GLY A 32 6.49 1.60 -2.36
N SER A 33 7.20 2.41 -1.57
CA SER A 33 8.64 2.69 -1.79
C SER A 33 9.57 1.49 -1.63
N GLY A 34 9.11 0.37 -1.05
CA GLY A 34 9.86 -0.89 -0.97
C GLY A 34 9.39 -1.99 -1.95
N LEU A 35 8.31 -1.74 -2.70
CA LEU A 35 7.59 -2.76 -3.48
C LEU A 35 7.86 -2.70 -4.99
N GLY A 36 8.69 -1.76 -5.44
CA GLY A 36 8.82 -1.45 -6.87
C GLY A 36 7.49 -0.99 -7.48
N SER A 37 6.62 -0.36 -6.69
CA SER A 37 5.30 0.09 -7.10
C SER A 37 4.98 1.47 -6.54
N THR A 38 4.27 2.28 -7.31
CA THR A 38 3.81 3.61 -6.88
C THR A 38 2.33 3.54 -6.58
N LYS A 39 1.90 4.09 -5.44
CA LYS A 39 0.47 4.23 -5.14
C LYS A 39 -0.16 5.17 -6.16
N VAL A 40 -1.22 4.70 -6.80
CA VAL A 40 -2.00 5.49 -7.78
C VAL A 40 -3.11 6.26 -7.08
N GLY A 41 -3.84 5.59 -6.17
CA GLY A 41 -4.91 6.24 -5.41
C GLY A 41 -5.93 5.27 -4.82
N CYS A 42 -6.91 5.82 -4.12
CA CYS A 42 -8.09 5.11 -3.61
C CYS A 42 -9.22 5.19 -4.62
N TYR A 43 -9.74 4.05 -5.07
CA TYR A 43 -10.80 3.97 -6.09
C TYR A 43 -12.04 3.24 -5.56
N THR A 44 -13.21 3.54 -6.15
CA THR A 44 -14.44 2.81 -5.85
C THR A 44 -14.48 1.45 -6.54
N GLU A 45 -14.84 0.42 -5.79
CA GLU A 45 -15.36 -0.83 -6.35
C GLU A 45 -16.87 -0.66 -6.58
N THR A 46 -17.29 -0.65 -7.85
CA THR A 46 -18.69 -0.41 -8.21
C THR A 46 -19.41 -1.71 -8.51
N GLY A 47 -20.72 -1.78 -8.25
CA GLY A 47 -21.54 -2.95 -8.59
C GLY A 47 -21.62 -3.26 -10.10
N ALA A 48 -21.08 -2.39 -10.96
CA ALA A 48 -20.96 -2.61 -12.40
C ALA A 48 -19.73 -3.47 -12.79
N GLY A 49 -18.85 -3.80 -11.85
CA GLY A 49 -17.69 -4.65 -12.06
C GLY A 49 -16.48 -4.23 -11.22
N ARG A 50 -15.48 -5.12 -11.16
CA ARG A 50 -14.22 -4.89 -10.44
C ARG A 50 -13.40 -3.76 -11.08
N THR A 51 -12.81 -2.90 -10.26
CA THR A 51 -11.83 -1.87 -10.68
C THR A 51 -10.65 -2.50 -11.38
N LEU A 52 -10.17 -3.62 -10.84
CA LEU A 52 -9.13 -4.48 -11.40
C LEU A 52 -9.72 -5.89 -11.60
N ALA A 53 -10.07 -6.21 -12.84
CA ALA A 53 -10.92 -7.37 -13.14
C ALA A 53 -10.17 -8.64 -13.60
N ALA A 54 -8.84 -8.62 -13.69
CA ALA A 54 -8.12 -9.71 -14.35
C ALA A 54 -7.89 -10.93 -13.44
N LYS A 55 -7.52 -10.69 -12.18
CA LYS A 55 -7.29 -11.73 -11.17
C LYS A 55 -7.65 -11.18 -9.80
N GLY A 56 -8.17 -12.02 -8.92
CA GLY A 56 -8.39 -11.69 -7.52
C GLY A 56 -8.18 -12.88 -6.61
N PHE A 57 -7.75 -12.63 -5.37
CA PHE A 57 -7.60 -13.64 -4.32
C PHE A 57 -7.74 -12.98 -2.94
N GLY A 58 -8.00 -13.79 -1.91
CA GLY A 58 -8.05 -13.33 -0.52
C GLY A 58 -7.03 -14.09 0.34
N ASP A 59 -6.53 -13.43 1.38
CA ASP A 59 -5.58 -13.98 2.35
C ASP A 59 -5.83 -13.35 3.73
N ASP A 60 -6.08 -14.17 4.75
CA ASP A 60 -6.28 -13.70 6.13
C ASP A 60 -4.98 -13.17 6.77
N ASN A 61 -3.82 -13.36 6.11
CA ASN A 61 -2.54 -12.76 6.46
C ASN A 61 -2.03 -11.80 5.36
N LEU A 62 -2.93 -11.15 4.60
CA LEU A 62 -2.54 -10.26 3.50
C LEU A 62 -1.64 -9.10 3.98
N THR A 63 -0.58 -8.82 3.21
CA THR A 63 0.22 -7.59 3.27
C THR A 63 0.28 -6.94 1.89
N LEU A 64 0.77 -5.70 1.80
CA LEU A 64 0.99 -5.05 0.51
C LEU A 64 2.01 -5.82 -0.33
N GLU A 65 3.07 -6.35 0.27
CA GLU A 65 4.09 -7.19 -0.38
C GLU A 65 3.46 -8.46 -0.98
N SER A 66 2.65 -9.18 -0.19
CA SER A 66 2.09 -10.45 -0.65
C SER A 66 1.09 -10.23 -1.80
N CYS A 67 0.33 -9.13 -1.77
CA CYS A 67 -0.52 -8.74 -2.89
C CYS A 67 0.30 -8.37 -4.14
N ALA A 68 1.32 -7.53 -3.99
CA ALA A 68 2.20 -7.14 -5.09
C ALA A 68 2.85 -8.36 -5.76
N ILE A 69 3.34 -9.33 -4.96
CA ILE A 69 3.91 -10.60 -5.43
C ILE A 69 2.85 -11.44 -6.16
N GLY A 70 1.65 -11.58 -5.58
CA GLY A 70 0.55 -12.32 -6.18
C GLY A 70 0.08 -11.76 -7.53
N CYS A 71 0.33 -10.47 -7.77
CA CYS A 71 0.00 -9.76 -9.01
C CYS A 71 1.21 -9.51 -9.93
N VAL A 72 2.34 -10.21 -9.76
CA VAL A 72 3.43 -10.20 -10.75
C VAL A 72 2.86 -10.53 -12.14
N GLY A 73 3.28 -9.76 -13.15
CA GLY A 73 2.80 -9.88 -14.54
C GLY A 73 1.62 -8.97 -14.89
N TYR A 74 1.08 -8.22 -13.92
CA TYR A 74 0.07 -7.18 -14.17
C TYR A 74 0.63 -5.78 -13.93
N LYS A 75 0.14 -4.82 -14.71
CA LYS A 75 0.52 -3.40 -14.59
C LYS A 75 0.08 -2.80 -13.25
N TYR A 76 -1.13 -3.15 -12.83
CA TYR A 76 -1.75 -2.67 -11.60
C TYR A 76 -2.06 -3.83 -10.66
N TRP A 77 -1.97 -3.51 -9.39
CA TRP A 77 -2.48 -4.35 -8.30
C TRP A 77 -3.18 -3.46 -7.29
N GLY A 78 -4.06 -4.03 -6.49
CA GLY A 78 -4.78 -3.29 -5.50
C GLY A 78 -5.31 -4.16 -4.38
N VAL A 79 -5.54 -3.54 -3.25
CA VAL A 79 -5.94 -4.19 -2.01
C VAL A 79 -7.27 -3.62 -1.53
N GLU A 80 -8.15 -4.50 -1.06
CA GLU A 80 -9.49 -4.16 -0.57
C GLU A 80 -9.79 -4.92 0.72
N TYR A 81 -10.63 -4.31 1.56
CA TYR A 81 -11.23 -4.96 2.73
C TYR A 81 -10.23 -5.63 3.68
N GLY A 82 -8.99 -5.13 3.74
CA GLY A 82 -7.94 -5.62 4.63
C GLY A 82 -7.31 -6.96 4.23
N ARG A 83 -7.96 -7.75 3.37
CA ARG A 83 -7.59 -9.14 3.09
C ARG A 83 -7.72 -9.57 1.63
N GLU A 84 -8.22 -8.69 0.77
CA GLU A 84 -8.46 -9.00 -0.64
C GLU A 84 -7.43 -8.31 -1.53
N CYS A 85 -6.99 -9.00 -2.56
CA CYS A 85 -6.03 -8.53 -3.54
C CYS A 85 -6.57 -8.72 -4.96
N PHE A 86 -6.40 -7.71 -5.81
CA PHE A 86 -6.84 -7.69 -7.20
C PHE A 86 -5.72 -7.24 -8.13
N CYS A 87 -5.68 -7.81 -9.33
CA CYS A 87 -4.70 -7.51 -10.35
C CYS A 87 -5.39 -7.09 -11.65
N GLY A 88 -4.76 -6.21 -12.43
CA GLY A 88 -5.27 -5.79 -13.71
C GLY A 88 -4.25 -5.03 -14.55
N ASN A 89 -4.51 -4.93 -15.85
CA ASN A 89 -3.70 -4.09 -16.75
C ASN A 89 -4.33 -2.72 -17.04
N THR A 90 -5.54 -2.52 -16.54
CA THR A 90 -6.34 -1.30 -16.71
C THR A 90 -7.17 -1.06 -15.47
N ILE A 91 -7.27 0.20 -15.05
CA ILE A 91 -8.28 0.65 -14.09
C ILE A 91 -9.58 0.85 -14.88
N GLN A 92 -10.67 0.18 -14.50
CA GLN A 92 -11.92 0.27 -15.25
C GLN A 92 -12.50 1.70 -15.25
N PRO A 93 -13.07 2.19 -16.37
CA PRO A 93 -13.55 3.57 -16.47
C PRO A 93 -14.66 3.96 -15.48
N ALA A 94 -15.42 2.98 -14.99
CA ALA A 94 -16.47 3.19 -14.00
C ALA A 94 -15.92 3.42 -12.58
N ALA A 95 -14.62 3.17 -12.34
CA ALA A 95 -14.01 3.38 -11.03
C ALA A 95 -13.69 4.86 -10.83
N GLU A 96 -14.25 5.44 -9.76
CA GLU A 96 -14.03 6.84 -9.40
C GLU A 96 -12.88 6.95 -8.39
N LEU A 97 -11.99 7.91 -8.62
CA LEU A 97 -10.98 8.29 -7.64
C LEU A 97 -11.66 8.94 -6.42
N LYS A 98 -11.22 8.55 -5.23
CA LYS A 98 -11.73 9.01 -3.93
C LYS A 98 -10.60 9.55 -3.06
N ALA A 99 -10.98 10.17 -1.95
CA ALA A 99 -10.00 10.65 -0.99
C ALA A 99 -9.23 9.47 -0.39
N ASP A 100 -7.92 9.62 -0.23
CA ASP A 100 -7.06 8.58 0.35
C ASP A 100 -7.53 8.13 1.74
N SER A 101 -8.15 9.03 2.51
CA SER A 101 -8.73 8.75 3.82
C SER A 101 -9.91 7.77 3.79
N GLU A 102 -10.49 7.48 2.62
CA GLU A 102 -11.53 6.45 2.47
C GLU A 102 -10.95 5.03 2.37
N CYS A 103 -9.68 4.89 2.02
CA CYS A 103 -8.95 3.61 2.03
C CYS A 103 -8.15 3.47 3.33
N ASN A 104 -8.87 3.34 4.46
CA ASN A 104 -8.33 3.44 5.82
C ASN A 104 -8.35 2.12 6.63
N MET A 105 -8.65 1.00 5.98
CA MET A 105 -8.63 -0.31 6.62
C MET A 105 -7.21 -0.85 6.66
N VAL A 106 -6.80 -1.39 7.81
CA VAL A 106 -5.49 -2.03 7.95
C VAL A 106 -5.43 -3.37 7.23
N CYS A 107 -4.25 -3.75 6.77
CA CYS A 107 -4.00 -5.10 6.23
C CYS A 107 -4.08 -6.16 7.34
N ALA A 108 -4.65 -7.32 7.02
CA ALA A 108 -4.87 -8.40 7.98
C ALA A 108 -3.54 -9.01 8.49
N GLY A 109 -2.52 -9.09 7.63
CA GLY A 109 -1.18 -9.58 7.97
C GLY A 109 -0.21 -8.51 8.46
N ASN A 110 -0.51 -7.22 8.28
CA ASN A 110 0.33 -6.13 8.75
C ASN A 110 -0.48 -4.87 9.13
N ALA A 111 -0.64 -4.64 10.44
CA ALA A 111 -1.37 -3.47 10.95
C ALA A 111 -0.67 -2.12 10.69
N ALA A 112 0.59 -2.12 10.24
CA ALA A 112 1.31 -0.91 9.84
C ALA A 112 1.04 -0.49 8.37
N GLU A 113 0.18 -1.22 7.65
CA GLU A 113 -0.17 -0.98 6.25
C GLU A 113 -1.68 -0.80 6.07
N LEU A 114 -2.07 -0.04 5.05
CA LEU A 114 -3.47 0.14 4.67
C LEU A 114 -3.83 -0.68 3.43
N CYS A 115 -4.89 -1.48 3.56
CA CYS A 115 -5.41 -2.39 2.55
C CYS A 115 -6.85 -2.05 2.11
N GLY A 116 -7.04 -0.81 1.65
CA GLY A 116 -8.32 -0.35 1.09
C GLY A 116 -9.37 -0.06 2.17
N ALA A 117 -10.65 -0.31 1.86
CA ALA A 117 -11.78 -0.40 2.79
C ALA A 117 -12.94 -1.13 2.08
N GLY A 118 -14.14 -1.17 2.69
CA GLY A 118 -15.32 -1.73 2.02
C GLY A 118 -15.72 -0.92 0.78
N ASN A 119 -15.81 -1.57 -0.38
CA ASN A 119 -16.06 -0.94 -1.68
C ASN A 119 -15.03 0.14 -2.05
N ARG A 120 -13.81 0.05 -1.50
CA ARG A 120 -12.71 0.99 -1.72
C ARG A 120 -11.43 0.21 -1.93
N ILE A 121 -10.93 0.20 -3.15
CA ILE A 121 -9.68 -0.45 -3.50
C ILE A 121 -8.55 0.58 -3.51
N MET A 122 -7.47 0.27 -2.79
CA MET A 122 -6.23 1.05 -2.90
C MET A 122 -5.38 0.47 -4.02
N VAL A 123 -5.14 1.26 -5.08
CA VAL A 123 -4.48 0.82 -6.31
C VAL A 123 -3.03 1.30 -6.36
N TYR A 124 -2.17 0.41 -6.83
CA TYR A 124 -0.75 0.61 -7.04
C TYR A 124 -0.38 0.23 -8.48
N GLU A 125 0.54 0.98 -9.08
CA GLU A 125 1.11 0.73 -10.40
C GLU A 125 2.53 0.21 -10.23
N ARG A 126 2.88 -0.89 -10.89
CA ARG A 126 4.27 -1.35 -10.93
C ARG A 126 5.12 -0.34 -11.68
N VAL A 127 6.26 0.01 -11.09
CA VAL A 127 7.29 0.77 -11.79
C VAL A 127 7.91 -0.17 -12.83
N SER A 128 7.78 0.16 -14.10
CA SER A 128 8.51 -0.49 -15.18
C SER A 128 9.90 0.14 -15.23
N ASP A 129 10.94 -0.66 -15.00
CA ASP A 129 12.33 -0.28 -15.28
C ASP A 129 12.56 -0.01 -16.78
#